data_AF-A0A6L8F0X9-F1
#
_entry.id   AF-A0A6L8F0X9-F1
#
_cell.length_a   1.000
_cell.length_b   1.000
_cell.length_c   1.000
_cell.angle_alpha   90.00
_cell.angle_beta   90.00
_cell.angle_gamma   90.00
#
_symmetry.space_group_name_H-M   'P 1'
#
loop_
_entity.id
_entity.type
_entity.pdbx_description
1 polymer ?
#
loop_
_entity_poly.entity_id
_entity_poly.type
_entity_poly.pdbx_seq_one_letter_code
_entity_poly.pdbx_strand_id
1 'polypeptide(L)'
;MKTLILVNMHALTETYPQETSNIEKTVEAFARKYDAKVLDIDQVYRAKTGQHLSVPTYPNPELTALAKAIKTEIISQTGGQLDTLILVGDESIIPMWEIRLDDNPVHTDSFYSDLDGDGLPEVATTRVLGNPEAMQRQLSETAEVGGPEATILCSEDTRIHLETQRFLDVLTQQGHQVAVLGRGGKERLPKSDLIIHFGHGTPTSLSNRFGEDFVTAKGMPMLPRHPIAIVDGCATTPPGSALLRAFLNNGGRAYLGSTETVWGMVPARHTNQLVMHFLDTYEAHPDWTVARLLIAARAEYARVALLSETLLELEQKETMTVGWDAYTHLTTFLEWHAYGTPFARLHRGNACPVFAKYPLVKDTVSLTVEKQNIVETTFALTSEDGQPILFLRADWLDSISDSLTLRIRQNGETLHELKGNEHIIYQRIEDICVGGYIDGELYHAYWLLPLQREIGQHCLRIELVGGGTQLSILPESAIEIWPEWETIEAPEEE
;
A
#
# COMPACT_ATOMS: atom_id res chain seq x y z
N MET A 1 5.36 1.97 26.93
CA MET A 1 5.88 1.68 25.59
C MET A 1 7.37 1.96 25.65
N LYS A 2 8.23 0.97 25.45
CA LYS A 2 9.68 1.13 25.42
C LYS A 2 10.07 1.64 24.04
N THR A 3 10.63 2.84 23.98
CA THR A 3 11.04 3.49 22.72
C THR A 3 12.53 3.77 22.72
N LEU A 4 13.19 3.48 21.60
CA LEU A 4 14.59 3.76 21.36
C LEU A 4 14.70 4.65 20.12
N ILE A 5 15.46 5.73 20.24
CA ILE A 5 15.81 6.62 19.14
C ILE A 5 17.27 6.37 18.80
N LEU A 6 17.50 5.89 17.58
CA LEU A 6 18.82 5.71 17.01
C LEU A 6 19.20 6.99 16.26
N VAL A 7 20.37 7.54 16.57
CA VAL A 7 20.93 8.72 15.92
C VAL A 7 22.40 8.49 15.60
N ASN A 8 22.92 9.14 14.55
CA ASN A 8 24.36 9.32 14.35
C ASN A 8 24.62 10.83 14.31
N MET A 9 24.89 11.42 15.47
CA MET A 9 24.98 12.88 15.60
C MET A 9 26.18 13.44 14.83
N HIS A 10 27.26 12.67 14.72
CA HIS A 10 28.42 13.05 13.93
C HIS A 10 28.06 13.18 12.44
N ALA A 11 27.47 12.15 11.84
CA ALA A 11 27.06 12.18 10.43
C ALA A 11 25.97 13.24 10.15
N LEU A 12 25.03 13.44 11.08
CA LEU A 12 24.06 14.53 11.02
C LEU A 12 24.74 15.91 11.04
N THR A 13 25.84 16.05 11.80
CA THR A 13 26.64 17.28 11.85
C THR A 13 27.37 17.54 10.55
N GLU A 14 27.96 16.51 9.95
CA GLU A 14 28.65 16.63 8.66
C GLU A 14 27.67 16.97 7.53
N THR A 15 26.48 16.39 7.56
CA THR A 15 25.45 16.59 6.53
C THR A 15 24.73 17.93 6.69
N TYR A 16 24.45 18.36 7.92
CA TYR A 16 23.64 19.55 8.22
C TYR A 16 24.30 20.48 9.26
N PRO A 17 25.50 21.01 9.01
CA PRO A 17 26.33 21.66 10.05
C PRO A 17 25.69 22.89 10.70
N GLN A 18 24.76 23.56 10.00
CA GLN A 18 24.08 24.76 10.52
C GLN A 18 22.83 24.43 11.35
N GLU A 19 22.28 23.23 11.22
CA GLU A 19 20.97 22.85 11.79
C GLU A 19 21.05 21.72 12.82
N THR A 20 22.23 21.10 13.00
CA THR A 20 22.41 19.96 13.90
C THR A 20 21.94 20.25 15.32
N SER A 21 22.26 21.43 15.87
CA SER A 21 21.83 21.80 17.23
C SER A 21 20.30 21.84 17.36
N ASN A 22 19.58 22.17 16.28
CA ASN A 22 18.12 22.16 16.28
C ASN A 22 17.57 20.74 16.21
N ILE A 23 18.18 19.86 15.40
CA ILE A 23 17.83 18.44 15.35
C ILE A 23 18.08 17.77 16.71
N GLU A 24 19.25 17.99 17.31
CA GLU A 24 19.62 17.47 18.64
C GLU A 24 18.58 17.84 19.70
N LYS A 25 18.28 19.13 19.83
CA LYS A 25 17.27 19.61 20.78
C LYS A 25 15.90 19.00 20.54
N THR A 26 15.55 18.75 19.28
CA THR A 26 14.26 18.14 18.93
C THR A 26 14.23 16.67 19.29
N VAL A 27 15.31 15.92 19.05
CA VAL A 27 15.47 14.54 19.50
C VAL A 27 15.39 14.45 21.02
N GLU A 28 16.10 15.31 21.76
CA GLU A 28 16.06 15.35 23.22
C GLU A 28 14.68 15.74 23.76
N ALA A 29 13.98 16.66 23.09
CA ALA A 29 12.62 17.05 23.46
C ALA A 29 11.63 15.90 23.24
N PHE A 30 11.69 15.22 22.10
CA PHE A 30 10.88 14.04 21.82
C PHE A 30 11.19 12.91 22.80
N ALA A 31 12.47 12.64 23.05
CA ALA A 31 12.90 11.61 23.99
C ALA A 31 12.33 11.84 25.40
N ARG A 32 12.39 13.09 25.90
CA ARG A 32 11.77 13.46 27.18
C ARG A 32 10.25 13.35 27.17
N LYS A 33 9.58 13.75 26.08
CA LYS A 33 8.11 13.67 25.94
C LYS A 33 7.62 12.22 26.03
N TYR A 34 8.37 11.28 25.48
CA TYR A 34 7.96 9.88 25.34
C TYR A 34 8.70 8.90 26.24
N ASP A 35 9.52 9.39 27.18
CA ASP A 35 10.40 8.55 28.01
C ASP A 35 11.23 7.58 27.15
N ALA A 36 11.70 8.07 26.00
CA ALA A 36 12.48 7.28 25.06
C ALA A 36 13.97 7.37 25.38
N LYS A 37 14.69 6.27 25.15
CA LYS A 37 16.15 6.23 25.22
C LYS A 37 16.73 6.73 23.90
N VAL A 38 17.80 7.52 23.97
CA VAL A 38 18.59 7.93 22.79
C VAL A 38 19.87 7.10 22.75
N LEU A 39 20.19 6.52 21.59
CA LEU A 39 21.41 5.78 21.33
C LEU A 39 22.14 6.43 20.15
N ASP A 40 23.25 7.09 20.45
CA ASP A 40 24.16 7.64 19.45
C ASP A 40 25.14 6.55 18.98
N ILE A 41 24.92 6.02 17.78
CA ILE A 41 25.70 4.89 17.26
C ILE A 41 27.15 5.26 16.95
N ASP A 42 27.45 6.53 16.62
CA ASP A 42 28.83 6.98 16.44
C ASP A 42 29.59 6.93 17.76
N GLN A 43 28.98 7.40 18.85
CA GLN A 43 29.62 7.37 20.17
C GLN A 43 29.93 5.95 20.62
N VAL A 44 28.99 5.03 20.43
CA VAL A 44 29.21 3.62 20.76
C VAL A 44 30.29 3.00 19.88
N TYR A 45 30.23 3.23 18.57
CA TYR A 45 31.22 2.71 17.63
C TYR A 45 32.61 3.21 17.99
N ARG A 46 32.76 4.53 18.20
CA ARG A 46 34.01 5.18 18.58
C ARG A 46 34.56 4.69 19.91
N ALA A 47 33.70 4.41 20.89
CA ALA A 47 34.13 3.83 22.16
C ALA A 47 34.77 2.43 21.98
N LYS A 48 34.34 1.67 20.96
CA LYS A 48 34.86 0.32 20.64
C LYS A 48 36.08 0.35 19.71
N THR A 49 36.08 1.22 18.70
CA THR A 49 37.06 1.19 17.60
C THR A 49 38.07 2.34 17.65
N GLY A 50 37.78 3.40 18.40
CA GLY A 50 38.54 4.65 18.39
C GLY A 50 38.31 5.54 17.16
N GLN A 51 37.43 5.14 16.24
CA GLN A 51 37.15 5.83 14.98
C GLN A 51 35.70 6.31 14.93
N HIS A 52 35.44 7.35 14.14
CA HIS A 52 34.07 7.75 13.82
C HIS A 52 33.40 6.71 12.93
N LEU A 53 32.09 6.55 13.11
CA LEU A 53 31.28 5.70 12.27
C LEU A 53 31.01 6.40 10.93
N SER A 54 31.63 5.89 9.87
CA SER A 54 31.33 6.29 8.49
C SER A 54 30.41 5.25 7.85
N VAL A 55 29.31 5.71 7.26
CA VAL A 55 28.40 4.83 6.48
C VAL A 55 28.83 4.89 5.01
N PRO A 56 29.19 3.75 4.39
CA PRO A 56 29.51 3.73 2.96
C PRO A 56 28.32 4.09 2.06
N THR A 57 28.59 4.54 0.84
CA THR A 57 27.55 4.75 -0.17
C THR A 57 27.04 3.42 -0.74
N TYR A 58 25.74 3.33 -1.00
CA TYR A 58 25.13 2.17 -1.66
C TYR A 58 25.52 2.06 -3.15
N PRO A 59 25.61 0.84 -3.71
CA PRO A 59 25.62 -0.44 -3.02
C PRO A 59 27.00 -0.74 -2.39
N ASN A 60 27.03 -1.35 -1.21
CA ASN A 60 28.28 -1.77 -0.56
C ASN A 60 28.07 -2.96 0.40
N PRO A 61 28.80 -4.09 0.21
CA PRO A 61 28.66 -5.27 1.06
C PRO A 61 29.03 -5.04 2.54
N GLU A 62 29.81 -4.02 2.87
CA GLU A 62 30.17 -3.67 4.25
C GLU A 62 28.97 -3.12 5.05
N LEU A 63 27.91 -2.64 4.36
CA LEU A 63 26.72 -2.06 4.99
C LEU A 63 25.98 -3.07 5.86
N THR A 64 25.91 -4.32 5.43
CA THR A 64 25.22 -5.39 6.18
C THR A 64 25.96 -5.75 7.45
N ALA A 65 27.30 -5.81 7.42
CA ALA A 65 28.10 -6.02 8.62
C ALA A 65 27.92 -4.88 9.64
N LEU A 66 27.85 -3.64 9.15
CA LEU A 66 27.59 -2.48 9.99
C LEU A 66 26.17 -2.50 10.60
N ALA A 67 25.16 -2.80 9.78
CA ALA A 67 23.77 -2.90 10.23
C ALA A 67 23.57 -4.02 11.28
N LYS A 68 24.23 -5.17 11.11
CA LYS A 68 24.33 -6.24 12.12
C LYS A 68 24.92 -5.76 13.45
N ALA A 69 26.01 -4.99 13.38
CA ALA A 69 26.65 -4.43 14.57
C ALA A 69 25.73 -3.45 15.31
N ILE A 70 24.97 -2.63 14.57
CA ILE A 70 23.95 -1.73 15.11
C ILE A 70 22.82 -2.53 15.77
N LYS A 71 22.26 -3.55 15.11
CA LYS A 71 21.23 -4.44 15.67
C LYS A 71 21.70 -5.07 16.99
N THR A 72 22.94 -5.57 17.02
CA THR A 72 23.55 -6.15 18.23
C THR A 72 23.61 -5.13 19.37
N GLU A 73 23.92 -3.87 19.08
CA GLU A 73 23.92 -2.82 20.08
C GLU A 73 22.50 -2.49 20.58
N ILE A 74 21.50 -2.44 19.68
CA ILE A 74 20.10 -2.26 20.06
C ILE A 74 19.66 -3.35 21.04
N ILE A 75 19.94 -4.62 20.73
CA ILE A 75 19.62 -5.76 21.61
C ILE A 75 20.31 -5.61 22.96
N SER A 76 21.62 -5.30 22.97
CA SER A 76 22.40 -5.08 24.20
C SER A 76 21.82 -3.96 25.08
N GLN A 77 21.43 -2.85 24.47
CA GLN A 77 20.94 -1.66 25.17
C GLN A 77 19.50 -1.75 25.68
N THR A 78 18.72 -2.68 25.14
CA THR A 78 17.28 -2.86 25.44
C THR A 78 16.99 -4.19 26.15
N GLY A 79 17.95 -5.12 26.16
CA GLY A 79 17.74 -6.49 26.61
C GLY A 79 16.78 -7.28 25.70
N GLY A 80 16.69 -6.91 24.41
CA GLY A 80 15.75 -7.49 23.46
C GLY A 80 14.28 -7.12 23.73
N GLN A 81 14.02 -6.07 24.51
CA GLN A 81 12.66 -5.64 24.85
C GLN A 81 12.43 -4.21 24.40
N LEU A 82 11.81 -4.05 23.23
CA LEU A 82 11.51 -2.77 22.62
C LEU A 82 10.14 -2.80 21.95
N ASP A 83 9.35 -1.74 22.08
CA ASP A 83 8.07 -1.63 21.37
C ASP A 83 8.21 -0.79 20.08
N THR A 84 9.14 0.17 20.08
CA THR A 84 9.32 1.11 18.96
C THR A 84 10.79 1.49 18.78
N LEU A 85 11.25 1.43 17.53
CA LEU A 85 12.56 1.89 17.09
C LEU A 85 12.40 3.06 16.11
N ILE A 86 13.06 4.17 16.41
CA ILE A 86 13.04 5.37 15.57
C ILE A 86 14.46 5.59 15.02
N LEU A 87 14.60 5.52 13.70
CA LEU A 87 15.87 5.80 13.02
C LEU A 87 15.86 7.26 12.57
N VAL A 88 16.76 8.10 13.10
CA VAL A 88 16.82 9.52 12.72
C VAL A 88 17.96 9.74 11.72
N GLY A 89 17.57 10.05 10.50
CA GLY A 89 18.45 10.19 9.35
C GLY A 89 18.08 9.23 8.23
N ASP A 90 18.56 9.55 7.04
CA ASP A 90 18.46 8.68 5.88
C ASP A 90 19.49 7.53 5.96
N GLU A 91 19.52 6.72 4.91
CA GLU A 91 20.41 5.57 4.79
C GLU A 91 21.90 5.93 4.82
N SER A 92 22.28 7.19 4.57
CA SER A 92 23.67 7.66 4.70
C SER A 92 24.08 7.96 6.13
N ILE A 93 23.12 8.05 7.06
CA ILE A 93 23.34 8.34 8.48
C ILE A 93 23.19 7.06 9.31
N ILE A 94 22.14 6.28 9.01
CA ILE A 94 21.87 4.97 9.61
C ILE A 94 21.62 3.99 8.46
N PRO A 95 22.51 3.01 8.22
CA PRO A 95 22.39 2.12 7.07
C PRO A 95 21.17 1.20 7.18
N MET A 96 20.49 1.02 6.06
CA MET A 96 19.70 -0.18 5.77
C MET A 96 20.62 -1.37 5.52
N TRP A 97 20.11 -2.58 5.76
CA TRP A 97 20.77 -3.81 5.36
C TRP A 97 20.77 -3.95 3.83
N GLU A 98 21.85 -4.50 3.27
CA GLU A 98 21.94 -4.89 1.86
C GLU A 98 22.11 -6.41 1.77
N ILE A 99 21.03 -7.10 1.43
CA ILE A 99 21.04 -8.55 1.20
C ILE A 99 20.86 -8.84 -0.28
N ARG A 100 21.16 -10.07 -0.70
CA ARG A 100 20.99 -10.51 -2.08
C ARG A 100 20.04 -11.70 -2.17
N LEU A 101 18.96 -11.52 -2.92
CA LEU A 101 18.09 -12.60 -3.35
C LEU A 101 18.45 -12.90 -4.80
N ASP A 102 19.04 -14.07 -5.03
CA ASP A 102 19.76 -14.39 -6.26
C ASP A 102 20.84 -13.31 -6.54
N ASP A 103 20.78 -12.67 -7.71
CA ASP A 103 21.70 -11.59 -8.08
C ASP A 103 21.19 -10.19 -7.73
N ASN A 104 19.97 -10.06 -7.21
CA ASN A 104 19.31 -8.77 -6.97
C ASN A 104 19.55 -8.25 -5.55
N PRO A 105 20.07 -7.02 -5.38
CA PRO A 105 20.19 -6.41 -4.06
C PRO A 105 18.82 -6.00 -3.53
N VAL A 106 18.60 -6.23 -2.24
CA VAL A 106 17.41 -5.79 -1.50
C VAL A 106 17.87 -4.96 -0.31
N HIS A 107 17.33 -3.75 -0.20
CA HIS A 107 17.65 -2.81 0.88
C HIS A 107 16.55 -2.83 1.92
N THR A 108 16.90 -2.99 3.21
CA THR A 108 15.86 -3.18 4.23
C THR A 108 16.21 -2.73 5.64
N ASP A 109 15.25 -2.09 6.32
CA ASP A 109 15.30 -1.86 7.78
C ASP A 109 14.64 -3.00 8.57
N SER A 110 14.11 -4.02 7.89
CA SER A 110 13.29 -5.08 8.49
C SER A 110 13.98 -5.82 9.62
N PHE A 111 15.26 -6.15 9.46
CA PHE A 111 16.00 -6.94 10.44
C PHE A 111 16.26 -6.17 11.75
N TYR A 112 16.13 -4.83 11.76
CA TYR A 112 16.12 -4.08 13.02
C TYR A 112 14.83 -4.29 13.83
N SER A 113 13.78 -4.83 13.21
CA SER A 113 12.47 -5.04 13.85
C SER A 113 12.33 -6.41 14.52
N ASP A 114 13.24 -7.34 14.23
CA ASP A 114 13.37 -8.67 14.82
C ASP A 114 14.48 -8.62 15.87
N LEU A 115 14.16 -8.59 17.17
CA LEU A 115 15.15 -8.50 18.25
C LEU A 115 15.33 -9.82 19.01
N ASP A 116 14.37 -10.73 18.96
CA ASP A 116 14.48 -12.04 19.61
C ASP A 116 15.10 -13.13 18.70
N GLY A 117 15.23 -12.85 17.41
CA GLY A 117 15.88 -13.72 16.44
C GLY A 117 15.01 -14.90 16.02
N ASP A 118 13.69 -14.72 15.94
CA ASP A 118 12.75 -15.72 15.42
C ASP A 118 12.37 -15.51 13.93
N GLY A 119 12.85 -14.44 13.30
CA GLY A 119 12.62 -14.14 11.89
C GLY A 119 11.32 -13.38 11.64
N LEU A 120 10.54 -13.07 12.67
CA LEU A 120 9.33 -12.26 12.60
C LEU A 120 9.62 -10.87 13.17
N PRO A 121 8.99 -9.81 12.65
CA PRO A 121 9.17 -8.47 13.18
C PRO A 121 8.19 -8.20 14.32
N GLU A 122 8.68 -7.75 15.47
CA GLU A 122 7.89 -7.41 16.66
C GLU A 122 8.01 -5.94 17.07
N VAL A 123 9.06 -5.24 16.61
CA VAL A 123 9.29 -3.83 16.95
C VAL A 123 8.77 -2.89 15.87
N ALA A 124 7.92 -1.93 16.25
CA ALA A 124 7.47 -0.86 15.36
C ALA A 124 8.65 0.03 14.94
N THR A 125 9.16 -0.17 13.71
CA THR A 125 10.30 0.57 13.19
C THR A 125 9.86 1.66 12.23
N THR A 126 10.41 2.86 12.39
CA THR A 126 10.18 3.99 11.48
C THR A 126 11.40 4.87 11.30
N ARG A 127 11.56 5.44 10.12
CA ARG A 127 12.67 6.31 9.77
C ARG A 127 12.24 7.77 9.60
N VAL A 128 12.79 8.65 10.43
CA VAL A 128 12.65 10.10 10.34
C VAL A 128 13.73 10.62 9.39
N LEU A 129 13.33 11.21 8.26
CA LEU A 129 14.26 11.74 7.26
C LEU A 129 13.71 12.94 6.50
N GLY A 130 14.56 13.57 5.71
CA GLY A 130 14.26 14.76 4.93
C GLY A 130 15.29 15.85 5.19
N ASN A 131 14.95 17.09 4.87
CA ASN A 131 15.73 18.23 5.32
C ASN A 131 15.56 18.44 6.85
N PRO A 132 16.41 19.25 7.50
CA PRO A 132 16.32 19.50 8.95
C PRO A 132 14.94 19.96 9.42
N GLU A 133 14.26 20.82 8.66
CA GLU A 133 12.92 21.29 8.98
C GLU A 133 11.89 20.15 8.98
N ALA A 134 11.94 19.25 8.00
CA ALA A 134 11.05 18.10 7.91
C ALA A 134 11.29 17.12 9.06
N MET A 135 12.56 16.82 9.40
CA MET A 135 12.90 15.97 10.54
C MET A 135 12.40 16.58 11.85
N GLN A 136 12.56 17.90 12.04
CA GLN A 136 12.05 18.61 13.20
C GLN A 136 10.52 18.55 13.28
N ARG A 137 9.81 18.73 12.16
CA ARG A 137 8.35 18.60 12.10
C ARG A 137 7.88 17.19 12.48
N GLN A 138 8.54 16.16 11.95
CA GLN A 138 8.21 14.76 12.23
C GLN A 138 8.42 14.42 13.71
N LEU A 139 9.50 14.90 14.33
CA LEU A 139 9.82 14.64 15.75
C LEU A 139 9.07 15.58 16.72
N SER A 140 8.66 16.76 16.29
CA SER A 140 7.85 17.64 17.15
C SER A 140 6.39 17.20 17.21
N GLU A 141 5.93 16.45 16.20
CA GLU A 141 4.56 15.96 16.06
C GLU A 141 3.52 17.08 16.16
N THR A 142 3.88 18.27 15.72
CA THR A 142 2.98 19.44 15.75
C THR A 142 1.85 19.34 14.75
N ALA A 143 1.96 18.44 13.76
CA ALA A 143 0.88 18.10 12.87
C ALA A 143 -0.15 17.24 13.61
N GLU A 144 -1.36 17.77 13.81
CA GLU A 144 -2.47 17.08 14.46
C GLU A 144 -2.81 15.73 13.79
N VAL A 145 -3.64 14.92 14.44
CA VAL A 145 -4.26 13.74 13.81
C VAL A 145 -4.95 14.21 12.53
N GLY A 146 -4.66 13.56 11.40
CA GLY A 146 -5.26 13.93 10.12
C GLY A 146 -6.79 14.02 10.23
N GLY A 147 -7.38 14.95 9.49
CA GLY A 147 -8.82 15.02 9.30
C GLY A 147 -9.36 13.82 8.50
N PRO A 148 -10.65 13.83 8.16
CA PRO A 148 -11.29 12.70 7.49
C PRO A 148 -10.97 12.60 6.00
N GLU A 149 -10.27 13.54 5.38
CA GLU A 149 -10.14 13.59 3.92
C GLU A 149 -9.15 12.54 3.43
N ALA A 150 -9.64 11.51 2.73
CA ALA A 150 -8.82 10.49 2.11
C ALA A 150 -8.90 10.59 0.58
N THR A 151 -7.80 10.26 -0.09
CA THR A 151 -7.72 10.22 -1.55
C THR A 151 -7.07 8.91 -1.97
N ILE A 152 -7.77 8.13 -2.78
CA ILE A 152 -7.23 6.95 -3.44
C ILE A 152 -6.85 7.34 -4.87
N LEU A 153 -5.56 7.30 -5.17
CA LEU A 153 -5.00 7.40 -6.51
C LEU A 153 -4.98 5.99 -7.09
N CYS A 154 -5.94 5.70 -7.95
CA CYS A 154 -6.20 4.37 -8.45
C CYS A 154 -5.71 4.24 -9.89
N SER A 155 -4.85 3.27 -10.14
CA SER A 155 -4.59 2.77 -11.48
C SER A 155 -5.72 1.82 -11.86
N GLU A 156 -6.43 2.13 -12.93
CA GLU A 156 -7.57 1.35 -13.41
C GLU A 156 -7.09 -0.06 -13.80
N ASP A 157 -7.31 -1.09 -12.96
CA ASP A 157 -7.34 -2.52 -13.32
C ASP A 157 -8.35 -3.34 -12.44
N THR A 158 -8.77 -4.54 -12.85
CA THR A 158 -9.88 -5.28 -12.16
C THR A 158 -9.46 -5.76 -10.78
N ARG A 159 -8.15 -5.92 -10.57
CA ARG A 159 -7.54 -6.33 -9.31
C ARG A 159 -7.44 -5.14 -8.38
N ILE A 160 -6.95 -4.01 -8.90
CA ILE A 160 -6.87 -2.74 -8.15
C ILE A 160 -8.27 -2.27 -7.74
N HIS A 161 -9.29 -2.57 -8.54
CA HIS A 161 -10.67 -2.30 -8.16
C HIS A 161 -11.09 -3.04 -6.88
N LEU A 162 -10.75 -4.33 -6.74
CA LEU A 162 -11.03 -5.11 -5.51
C LEU A 162 -10.35 -4.50 -4.29
N GLU A 163 -9.10 -4.07 -4.44
CA GLU A 163 -8.34 -3.41 -3.38
C GLU A 163 -8.98 -2.07 -3.03
N THR A 164 -9.33 -1.28 -4.03
CA THR A 164 -10.00 0.01 -3.87
C THR A 164 -11.32 -0.15 -3.14
N GLN A 165 -12.15 -1.14 -3.52
CA GLN A 165 -13.41 -1.44 -2.82
C GLN A 165 -13.17 -1.76 -1.34
N ARG A 166 -12.22 -2.66 -1.05
CA ARG A 166 -11.93 -3.07 0.33
C ARG A 166 -11.44 -1.88 1.16
N PHE A 167 -10.59 -1.03 0.60
CA PHE A 167 -10.17 0.21 1.24
C PHE A 167 -11.34 1.17 1.45
N LEU A 168 -12.19 1.39 0.46
CA LEU A 168 -13.38 2.24 0.61
C LEU A 168 -14.28 1.76 1.74
N ASP A 169 -14.57 0.47 1.80
CA ASP A 169 -15.39 -0.13 2.85
C ASP A 169 -14.80 0.14 4.24
N VAL A 170 -13.51 -0.17 4.44
CA VAL A 170 -12.85 0.01 5.75
C VAL A 170 -12.71 1.50 6.08
N LEU A 171 -12.23 2.34 5.18
CA LEU A 171 -12.00 3.76 5.44
C LEU A 171 -13.30 4.51 5.76
N THR A 172 -14.37 4.26 5.00
CA THR A 172 -15.67 4.91 5.26
C THR A 172 -16.28 4.45 6.58
N GLN A 173 -16.11 3.17 6.96
CA GLN A 173 -16.49 2.68 8.29
C GLN A 173 -15.68 3.32 9.41
N GLN A 174 -14.41 3.63 9.17
CA GLN A 174 -13.55 4.37 10.10
C GLN A 174 -13.74 5.89 10.05
N GLY A 175 -14.69 6.38 9.23
CA GLY A 175 -15.12 7.78 9.18
C GLY A 175 -14.32 8.69 8.25
N HIS A 176 -13.56 8.12 7.31
CA HIS A 176 -12.94 8.89 6.24
C HIS A 176 -13.97 9.29 5.17
N GLN A 177 -13.77 10.47 4.59
CA GLN A 177 -14.41 10.96 3.37
C GLN A 177 -13.46 10.69 2.22
N VAL A 178 -13.77 9.68 1.41
CA VAL A 178 -12.84 9.15 0.41
C VAL A 178 -13.20 9.67 -0.98
N ALA A 179 -12.23 10.30 -1.65
CA ALA A 179 -12.27 10.57 -3.08
C ALA A 179 -11.41 9.54 -3.82
N VAL A 180 -11.85 9.06 -4.98
CA VAL A 180 -11.09 8.13 -5.83
C VAL A 180 -10.79 8.80 -7.16
N LEU A 181 -9.52 8.77 -7.57
CA LEU A 181 -9.03 9.47 -8.76
C LEU A 181 -8.31 8.47 -9.67
N GLY A 182 -8.79 8.30 -10.90
CA GLY A 182 -8.15 7.47 -11.94
C GLY A 182 -7.02 8.18 -12.70
N ARG A 183 -7.08 9.52 -12.75
CA ARG A 183 -6.13 10.41 -13.46
C ARG A 183 -6.06 11.77 -12.78
N GLY A 184 -5.00 12.54 -13.07
CA GLY A 184 -4.85 13.90 -12.55
C GLY A 184 -4.74 13.91 -11.03
N GLY A 185 -5.39 14.84 -10.32
CA GLY A 185 -5.53 14.73 -8.87
C GLY A 185 -4.43 15.39 -8.03
N LYS A 186 -3.44 16.00 -8.68
CA LYS A 186 -2.34 16.68 -7.99
C LYS A 186 -2.85 17.80 -7.07
N GLU A 187 -3.89 18.52 -7.49
CA GLU A 187 -4.57 19.57 -6.75
C GLU A 187 -5.41 19.05 -5.57
N ARG A 188 -5.69 17.74 -5.52
CA ARG A 188 -6.32 17.08 -4.38
C ARG A 188 -5.30 16.75 -3.28
N LEU A 189 -4.03 16.46 -3.60
CA LEU A 189 -3.00 16.08 -2.62
C LEU A 189 -2.85 17.07 -1.44
N PRO A 190 -2.85 18.41 -1.65
CA PRO A 190 -2.78 19.37 -0.54
C PRO A 190 -4.01 19.38 0.37
N LYS A 191 -5.13 18.82 -0.09
CA LYS A 191 -6.42 18.76 0.61
C LYS A 191 -6.66 17.42 1.32
N SER A 192 -5.76 16.45 1.16
CA SER A 192 -5.88 15.12 1.75
C SER A 192 -5.15 15.03 3.09
N ASP A 193 -5.72 14.26 4.02
CA ASP A 193 -5.12 13.79 5.27
C ASP A 193 -4.58 12.35 5.14
N LEU A 194 -5.13 11.60 4.19
CA LEU A 194 -4.67 10.26 3.80
C LEU A 194 -4.60 10.17 2.27
N ILE A 195 -3.51 9.65 1.76
CA ILE A 195 -3.30 9.32 0.35
C ILE A 195 -3.04 7.83 0.28
N ILE A 196 -3.79 7.12 -0.56
CA ILE A 196 -3.53 5.72 -0.90
C ILE A 196 -3.26 5.68 -2.39
N HIS A 197 -2.22 4.97 -2.80
CA HIS A 197 -1.91 4.81 -4.21
C HIS A 197 -1.83 3.33 -4.55
N PHE A 198 -2.53 2.95 -5.61
CA PHE A 198 -2.41 1.66 -6.27
C PHE A 198 -1.96 1.91 -7.70
N GLY A 199 -0.72 1.56 -8.05
CA GLY A 199 -0.26 1.79 -9.42
C GLY A 199 1.25 1.68 -9.59
N HIS A 200 1.78 2.46 -10.54
CA HIS A 200 3.21 2.47 -10.80
C HIS A 200 3.91 3.50 -9.92
N GLY A 201 5.01 3.04 -9.33
CA GLY A 201 5.93 3.87 -8.56
C GLY A 201 7.30 3.89 -9.22
N THR A 202 7.99 5.01 -9.05
CA THR A 202 9.43 5.12 -9.29
C THR A 202 10.05 5.92 -8.15
N PRO A 203 11.39 6.00 -8.05
CA PRO A 203 12.05 6.88 -7.07
C PRO A 203 11.73 8.37 -7.28
N THR A 204 11.04 8.73 -8.38
CA THR A 204 10.77 10.11 -8.78
C THR A 204 9.31 10.42 -9.05
N SER A 205 8.39 9.45 -9.08
CA SER A 205 6.98 9.69 -9.41
C SER A 205 6.03 8.59 -8.95
N LEU A 206 4.76 8.97 -8.83
CA LEU A 206 3.61 8.06 -8.78
C LEU A 206 2.79 8.27 -10.05
N SER A 207 2.46 7.19 -10.73
CA SER A 207 1.69 7.22 -11.98
C SER A 207 0.62 6.14 -12.01
N ASN A 208 -0.34 6.31 -12.92
CA ASN A 208 -1.28 5.27 -13.27
C ASN A 208 -0.62 4.24 -14.22
N ARG A 209 -1.35 3.19 -14.60
CA ARG A 209 -0.84 2.15 -15.52
C ARG A 209 -0.42 2.66 -16.89
N PHE A 210 -0.94 3.81 -17.30
CA PHE A 210 -0.68 4.41 -18.60
C PHE A 210 0.58 5.28 -18.62
N GLY A 211 1.26 5.38 -17.47
CA GLY A 211 2.43 6.25 -17.32
C GLY A 211 2.08 7.72 -17.18
N GLU A 212 0.80 8.06 -16.95
CA GLU A 212 0.41 9.42 -16.60
C GLU A 212 0.69 9.64 -15.11
N ASP A 213 1.56 10.60 -14.83
CA ASP A 213 1.96 10.91 -13.45
C ASP A 213 0.81 11.59 -12.69
N PHE A 214 0.48 11.06 -11.52
CA PHE A 214 -0.29 11.78 -10.49
C PHE A 214 0.58 12.88 -9.87
N VAL A 215 1.84 12.55 -9.56
CA VAL A 215 2.82 13.48 -8.99
C VAL A 215 4.25 13.03 -9.26
N THR A 216 5.13 14.00 -9.48
CA THR A 216 6.58 13.78 -9.55
C THR A 216 7.27 14.44 -8.35
N ALA A 217 8.47 14.00 -7.99
CA ALA A 217 9.28 14.58 -6.92
C ALA A 217 9.50 16.09 -7.13
N LYS A 218 9.82 16.49 -8.36
CA LYS A 218 9.96 17.91 -8.73
C LYS A 218 8.63 18.66 -8.69
N GLY A 219 7.54 17.97 -8.95
CA GLY A 219 6.19 18.51 -8.96
C GLY A 219 5.47 18.45 -7.62
N MET A 220 6.04 17.90 -6.54
CA MET A 220 5.33 17.70 -5.28
C MET A 220 4.80 19.03 -4.72
N PRO A 221 3.47 19.19 -4.53
CA PRO A 221 2.93 20.42 -3.96
C PRO A 221 3.23 20.52 -2.47
N MET A 222 3.04 21.70 -1.89
CA MET A 222 2.97 21.83 -0.43
C MET A 222 1.78 21.01 0.10
N LEU A 223 1.99 20.32 1.23
CA LEU A 223 1.03 19.42 1.85
C LEU A 223 0.65 19.95 3.24
N PRO A 224 -0.18 21.02 3.32
CA PRO A 224 -0.46 21.73 4.57
C PRO A 224 -1.30 20.92 5.56
N ARG A 225 -2.00 19.88 5.10
CA ARG A 225 -2.76 18.95 5.94
C ARG A 225 -1.93 17.79 6.49
N HIS A 226 -0.65 17.73 6.14
CA HIS A 226 0.28 16.72 6.63
C HIS A 226 -0.22 15.27 6.43
N PRO A 227 -0.47 14.85 5.18
CA PRO A 227 -1.07 13.56 4.91
C PRO A 227 -0.16 12.40 5.33
N ILE A 228 -0.79 11.26 5.65
CA ILE A 228 -0.15 9.95 5.55
C ILE A 228 -0.29 9.46 4.11
N ALA A 229 0.78 8.92 3.52
CA ALA A 229 0.71 8.20 2.25
C ALA A 229 0.92 6.69 2.47
N ILE A 230 0.06 5.86 1.87
CA ILE A 230 0.21 4.41 1.77
C ILE A 230 0.34 4.08 0.28
N VAL A 231 1.52 3.67 -0.15
CA VAL A 231 1.85 3.57 -1.57
C VAL A 231 2.16 2.13 -1.95
N ASP A 232 1.20 1.50 -2.63
CA ASP A 232 1.39 0.26 -3.35
C ASP A 232 1.94 0.54 -4.76
N GLY A 233 3.22 0.89 -4.78
CA GLY A 233 3.97 1.18 -6.00
C GLY A 233 5.44 0.79 -5.85
N CYS A 234 6.01 0.28 -6.93
CA CYS A 234 7.40 -0.18 -6.98
C CYS A 234 8.40 0.94 -6.66
N ALA A 235 9.45 0.61 -5.90
CA ALA A 235 10.65 1.41 -5.74
C ALA A 235 10.40 2.92 -5.45
N THR A 236 9.43 3.22 -4.59
CA THR A 236 9.13 4.61 -4.20
C THR A 236 9.97 5.08 -3.01
N THR A 237 10.64 4.16 -2.30
CA THR A 237 11.49 4.45 -1.15
C THR A 237 12.89 3.82 -1.19
N PRO A 238 13.56 3.56 -2.33
CA PRO A 238 14.95 3.12 -2.30
C PRO A 238 15.85 4.15 -1.62
N PRO A 239 17.05 3.74 -1.19
CA PRO A 239 18.16 4.65 -0.90
C PRO A 239 18.19 5.85 -1.85
N GLY A 240 18.13 7.07 -1.32
CA GLY A 240 18.17 8.30 -2.10
C GLY A 240 16.86 8.71 -2.79
N SER A 241 15.72 8.04 -2.55
CA SER A 241 14.45 8.33 -3.21
C SER A 241 14.08 9.83 -3.18
N ALA A 242 13.97 10.42 -4.37
CA ALA A 242 13.61 11.82 -4.53
C ALA A 242 12.13 12.06 -4.22
N LEU A 243 11.26 11.10 -4.56
CA LEU A 243 9.83 11.16 -4.30
C LEU A 243 9.53 11.17 -2.80
N LEU A 244 10.11 10.23 -2.05
CA LEU A 244 9.95 10.14 -0.60
C LEU A 244 10.42 11.44 0.08
N ARG A 245 11.62 11.92 -0.28
CA ARG A 245 12.16 13.17 0.26
C ARG A 245 11.28 14.36 -0.09
N ALA A 246 10.79 14.45 -1.34
CA ALA A 246 9.90 15.52 -1.75
C ALA A 246 8.60 15.51 -0.93
N PHE A 247 7.98 14.34 -0.74
CA PHE A 247 6.76 14.20 0.06
C PHE A 247 6.97 14.67 1.51
N LEU A 248 7.99 14.12 2.19
CA LEU A 248 8.27 14.45 3.58
C LEU A 248 8.69 15.90 3.75
N ASN A 249 9.49 16.46 2.84
CA ASN A 249 9.92 17.86 2.90
C ASN A 249 8.76 18.84 2.73
N ASN A 250 7.82 18.54 1.82
CA ASN A 250 6.69 19.41 1.53
C ASN A 250 5.53 19.34 2.54
N GLY A 251 5.67 18.55 3.61
CA GLY A 251 4.69 18.54 4.70
C GLY A 251 4.13 17.17 5.04
N GLY A 252 4.38 16.15 4.22
CA GLY A 252 3.92 14.79 4.47
C GLY A 252 4.30 14.30 5.87
N ARG A 253 3.36 13.65 6.56
CA ARG A 253 3.54 13.23 7.96
C ARG A 253 4.13 11.85 8.08
N ALA A 254 3.64 10.91 7.28
CA ALA A 254 4.18 9.55 7.22
C ALA A 254 4.02 9.00 5.81
N TYR A 255 4.90 8.07 5.43
CA TYR A 255 4.90 7.43 4.12
C TYR A 255 5.18 5.94 4.31
N LEU A 256 4.32 5.10 3.75
CA LEU A 256 4.57 3.67 3.57
C LEU A 256 4.82 3.40 2.10
N GLY A 257 5.89 2.68 1.78
CA GLY A 257 6.18 2.25 0.43
C GLY A 257 7.34 1.28 0.36
N SER A 258 7.68 0.91 -0.88
CA SER A 258 8.67 -0.13 -1.18
C SER A 258 10.02 0.43 -1.61
N THR A 259 11.11 -0.16 -1.11
CA THR A 259 12.48 0.12 -1.58
C THR A 259 12.73 -0.38 -3.00
N GLU A 260 12.07 -1.47 -3.41
CA GLU A 260 12.32 -2.13 -4.70
C GLU A 260 11.00 -2.54 -5.36
N THR A 261 11.07 -3.36 -6.40
CA THR A 261 9.90 -3.78 -7.17
C THR A 261 9.00 -4.68 -6.31
N VAL A 262 7.77 -4.22 -6.08
CA VAL A 262 6.76 -4.99 -5.35
C VAL A 262 6.21 -6.07 -6.27
N TRP A 263 6.47 -7.34 -5.93
CA TRP A 263 6.08 -8.49 -6.76
C TRP A 263 4.84 -9.23 -6.25
N GLY A 264 4.12 -8.69 -5.26
CA GLY A 264 2.91 -9.30 -4.66
C GLY A 264 1.71 -9.53 -5.62
N MET A 265 1.95 -9.55 -6.93
CA MET A 265 0.98 -9.44 -8.02
C MET A 265 1.05 -10.66 -8.96
N VAL A 266 0.73 -11.86 -8.47
CA VAL A 266 0.33 -12.94 -9.40
C VAL A 266 -1.04 -12.54 -9.98
N PRO A 267 -1.25 -12.55 -11.31
CA PRO A 267 -2.51 -12.13 -11.92
C PRO A 267 -3.70 -12.87 -11.30
N ALA A 268 -4.51 -12.10 -10.58
CA ALA A 268 -5.82 -12.41 -10.02
C ALA A 268 -5.92 -13.48 -8.91
N ARG A 269 -4.86 -14.21 -8.53
CA ARG A 269 -4.91 -15.02 -7.29
C ARG A 269 -4.81 -14.22 -6.02
N HIS A 270 -4.07 -13.11 -6.01
CA HIS A 270 -3.78 -12.36 -4.80
C HIS A 270 -3.71 -10.86 -5.12
N THR A 271 -4.59 -10.08 -4.47
CA THR A 271 -4.33 -8.66 -4.16
C THR A 271 -2.96 -8.53 -3.50
N ASN A 272 -2.39 -7.32 -3.40
CA ASN A 272 -1.20 -7.12 -2.57
C ASN A 272 -1.52 -7.54 -1.12
N GLN A 273 -1.12 -8.77 -0.77
CA GLN A 273 -1.53 -9.43 0.47
C GLN A 273 -1.03 -8.66 1.68
N LEU A 274 0.16 -8.05 1.60
CA LEU A 274 0.68 -7.24 2.69
C LEU A 274 -0.15 -5.97 2.90
N VAL A 275 -0.56 -5.30 1.81
CA VAL A 275 -1.48 -4.15 1.89
C VAL A 275 -2.82 -4.59 2.51
N MET A 276 -3.36 -5.75 2.11
CA MET A 276 -4.61 -6.25 2.68
C MET A 276 -4.46 -6.59 4.17
N HIS A 277 -3.38 -7.25 4.58
CA HIS A 277 -3.09 -7.48 6.01
C HIS A 277 -2.92 -6.17 6.77
N PHE A 278 -2.34 -5.13 6.16
CA PHE A 278 -2.28 -3.79 6.76
C PHE A 278 -3.68 -3.24 7.00
N LEU A 279 -4.56 -3.35 6.01
CA LEU A 279 -5.93 -2.85 6.11
C LEU A 279 -6.77 -3.64 7.13
N ASP A 280 -6.65 -4.97 7.15
CA ASP A 280 -7.32 -5.82 8.14
C ASP A 280 -6.82 -5.50 9.56
N THR A 281 -5.52 -5.25 9.71
CA THR A 281 -4.94 -4.81 11.00
C THR A 281 -5.48 -3.43 11.39
N TYR A 282 -5.62 -2.50 10.45
CA TYR A 282 -6.19 -1.19 10.72
C TYR A 282 -7.66 -1.27 11.13
N GLU A 283 -8.46 -2.11 10.46
CA GLU A 283 -9.86 -2.36 10.81
C GLU A 283 -9.97 -2.91 12.25
N ALA A 284 -9.10 -3.86 12.63
CA ALA A 284 -9.07 -4.43 13.97
C ALA A 284 -8.51 -3.48 15.04
N HIS A 285 -7.58 -2.59 14.66
CA HIS A 285 -6.81 -1.74 15.57
C HIS A 285 -6.69 -0.29 15.07
N PRO A 286 -7.80 0.46 14.94
CA PRO A 286 -7.81 1.78 14.31
C PRO A 286 -7.01 2.85 15.06
N ASP A 287 -6.72 2.64 16.34
CA ASP A 287 -5.96 3.58 17.19
C ASP A 287 -4.44 3.34 17.17
N TRP A 288 -3.97 2.31 16.46
CA TRP A 288 -2.55 2.01 16.36
C TRP A 288 -1.83 2.99 15.43
N THR A 289 -0.52 3.12 15.63
CA THR A 289 0.31 3.94 14.76
C THR A 289 0.55 3.22 13.44
N VAL A 290 0.78 3.98 12.37
CA VAL A 290 1.03 3.43 11.03
C VAL A 290 2.21 2.43 11.04
N ALA A 291 3.30 2.74 11.75
CA ALA A 291 4.42 1.82 11.90
C ALA A 291 4.03 0.51 12.61
N ARG A 292 3.19 0.58 13.65
CA ARG A 292 2.72 -0.61 14.36
C ARG A 292 1.75 -1.45 13.54
N LEU A 293 0.87 -0.79 12.77
CA LEU A 293 -0.01 -1.46 11.81
C LEU A 293 0.80 -2.23 10.77
N LEU A 294 1.83 -1.60 10.20
CA LEU A 294 2.73 -2.25 9.24
C LEU A 294 3.44 -3.47 9.83
N ILE A 295 4.02 -3.35 11.02
CA ILE A 295 4.75 -4.47 11.63
C ILE A 295 3.83 -5.65 11.94
N ALA A 296 2.63 -5.41 12.48
CA ALA A 296 1.67 -6.47 12.71
C ALA A 296 1.20 -7.14 11.40
N ALA A 297 0.96 -6.36 10.35
CA ALA A 297 0.62 -6.88 9.04
C ALA A 297 1.74 -7.72 8.43
N ARG A 298 2.99 -7.29 8.60
CA ARG A 298 4.18 -8.01 8.14
C ARG A 298 4.38 -9.32 8.91
N ALA A 299 4.18 -9.31 10.23
CA ALA A 299 4.24 -10.53 11.04
C ALA A 299 3.18 -11.55 10.60
N GLU A 300 1.94 -11.10 10.37
CA GLU A 300 0.87 -11.97 9.86
C GLU A 300 1.18 -12.50 8.45
N TYR A 301 1.66 -11.62 7.56
CA TYR A 301 2.08 -12.02 6.22
C TYR A 301 3.18 -13.09 6.26
N ALA A 302 4.24 -12.87 7.04
CA ALA A 302 5.33 -13.82 7.20
C ALA A 302 4.86 -15.16 7.79
N ARG A 303 3.89 -15.13 8.71
CA ARG A 303 3.26 -16.33 9.28
C ARG A 303 2.47 -17.12 8.25
N VAL A 304 1.65 -16.44 7.44
CA VAL A 304 0.83 -17.08 6.38
C VAL A 304 1.71 -17.62 5.25
N ALA A 305 2.73 -16.88 4.86
CA ALA A 305 3.68 -17.27 3.82
C ALA A 305 4.82 -18.19 4.33
N LEU A 306 4.82 -18.55 5.62
CA LEU A 306 5.80 -19.44 6.26
C LEU A 306 7.27 -18.99 6.09
N LEU A 307 7.53 -17.69 6.25
CA LEU A 307 8.83 -17.07 5.92
C LEU A 307 9.86 -17.07 7.06
N SER A 308 9.46 -17.33 8.31
CA SER A 308 10.32 -17.13 9.50
C SER A 308 11.69 -17.84 9.40
N GLU A 309 11.73 -19.14 9.10
CA GLU A 309 13.00 -19.87 8.96
C GLU A 309 13.88 -19.32 7.83
N THR A 310 13.27 -18.96 6.70
CA THR A 310 13.95 -18.40 5.54
C THR A 310 14.49 -17.00 5.81
N LEU A 311 13.77 -16.18 6.58
CA LEU A 311 14.21 -14.85 7.00
C LEU A 311 15.41 -14.93 7.94
N LEU A 312 15.42 -15.88 8.87
CA LEU A 312 16.58 -16.14 9.74
C LEU A 312 17.80 -16.60 8.96
N GLU A 313 17.61 -17.54 8.02
CA GLU A 313 18.69 -18.00 7.15
C GLU A 313 19.26 -16.85 6.32
N LEU A 314 18.39 -15.99 5.79
CA LEU A 314 18.77 -14.84 4.99
C LEU A 314 19.52 -13.77 5.81
N GLU A 315 19.08 -13.48 7.04
CA GLU A 315 19.79 -12.58 7.94
C GLU A 315 21.22 -13.07 8.20
N GLN A 316 21.41 -14.38 8.33
CA GLN A 316 22.72 -14.99 8.60
C GLN A 316 23.60 -15.03 7.35
N LYS A 317 23.07 -15.48 6.21
CA LYS A 317 23.83 -15.74 4.98
C LYS A 317 24.06 -14.50 4.12
N GLU A 318 23.22 -13.47 4.25
CA GLU A 318 23.24 -12.22 3.48
C GLU A 318 22.98 -12.38 1.97
N THR A 319 23.21 -13.57 1.42
CA THR A 319 22.93 -13.96 0.04
C THR A 319 22.24 -15.30 0.03
N MET A 320 21.16 -15.42 -0.75
CA MET A 320 20.37 -16.64 -0.86
C MET A 320 19.84 -16.80 -2.26
N THR A 321 20.01 -18.00 -2.83
CA THR A 321 19.34 -18.38 -4.08
C THR A 321 17.95 -18.90 -3.77
N VAL A 322 16.94 -18.35 -4.42
CA VAL A 322 15.53 -18.65 -4.14
C VAL A 322 14.74 -18.94 -5.41
N GLY A 323 13.68 -19.73 -5.29
CA GLY A 323 12.71 -19.87 -6.38
C GLY A 323 11.87 -18.59 -6.54
N TRP A 324 11.24 -18.40 -7.70
CA TRP A 324 10.42 -17.22 -8.01
C TRP A 324 9.33 -16.92 -6.96
N ASP A 325 8.68 -17.95 -6.44
CA ASP A 325 7.63 -17.79 -5.43
C ASP A 325 8.21 -17.25 -4.11
N ALA A 326 9.31 -17.85 -3.63
CA ALA A 326 10.00 -17.39 -2.43
C ALA A 326 10.60 -15.98 -2.62
N TYR A 327 11.16 -15.68 -3.80
CA TYR A 327 11.63 -14.35 -4.16
C TYR A 327 10.53 -13.30 -4.00
N THR A 328 9.35 -13.58 -4.56
CA THR A 328 8.18 -12.68 -4.51
C THR A 328 7.72 -12.39 -3.08
N HIS A 329 7.65 -13.42 -2.24
CA HIS A 329 7.24 -13.26 -0.85
C HIS A 329 8.28 -12.51 -0.01
N LEU A 330 9.57 -12.84 -0.18
CA LEU A 330 10.65 -12.21 0.57
C LEU A 330 10.80 -10.73 0.21
N THR A 331 10.78 -10.39 -1.08
CA THR A 331 10.82 -8.99 -1.55
C THR A 331 9.64 -8.19 -1.01
N THR A 332 8.41 -8.71 -1.14
CA THR A 332 7.20 -8.05 -0.60
C THR A 332 7.31 -7.79 0.91
N PHE A 333 7.82 -8.75 1.68
CA PHE A 333 7.99 -8.59 3.12
C PHE A 333 9.11 -7.59 3.47
N LEU A 334 10.27 -7.69 2.81
CA LEU A 334 11.48 -6.96 3.19
C LEU A 334 11.46 -5.50 2.75
N GLU A 335 10.76 -5.17 1.67
CA GLU A 335 10.92 -3.87 1.00
C GLU A 335 9.95 -2.80 1.52
N TRP A 336 8.88 -3.18 2.21
CA TRP A 336 7.90 -2.25 2.75
C TRP A 336 8.32 -1.67 4.12
N HIS A 337 8.52 -0.35 4.17
CA HIS A 337 8.94 0.38 5.39
C HIS A 337 8.06 1.58 5.70
N ALA A 338 8.13 2.03 6.95
CA ALA A 338 7.47 3.23 7.44
C ALA A 338 8.46 4.39 7.61
N TYR A 339 8.16 5.51 6.99
CA TYR A 339 8.94 6.75 7.08
C TYR A 339 8.10 7.86 7.69
N GLY A 340 8.73 8.81 8.37
CA GLY A 340 8.07 10.01 8.88
C GLY A 340 7.89 10.05 10.40
N THR A 341 6.77 10.63 10.81
CA THR A 341 6.39 10.88 12.20
C THR A 341 6.16 9.57 12.96
N PRO A 342 6.92 9.28 14.03
CA PRO A 342 6.91 7.97 14.67
C PRO A 342 5.56 7.45 15.17
N PHE A 343 4.74 8.36 15.70
CA PHE A 343 3.42 8.01 16.25
C PHE A 343 2.27 8.51 15.38
N ALA A 344 2.48 8.65 14.07
CA ALA A 344 1.41 8.95 13.12
C ALA A 344 0.28 7.90 13.21
N ARG A 345 -0.97 8.35 13.29
CA ARG A 345 -2.20 7.54 13.34
C ARG A 345 -3.19 7.97 12.28
N LEU A 346 -3.89 7.01 11.68
CA LEU A 346 -4.98 7.32 10.75
C LEU A 346 -6.15 8.01 11.49
N HIS A 347 -6.96 8.77 10.75
CA HIS A 347 -8.17 9.37 11.30
C HIS A 347 -9.12 8.29 11.82
N ARG A 348 -9.90 8.65 12.84
CA ARG A 348 -11.02 7.85 13.34
C ARG A 348 -12.20 8.77 13.60
N GLY A 349 -13.28 8.54 12.86
CA GLY A 349 -14.51 9.29 12.93
C GLY A 349 -15.72 8.38 13.06
N ASN A 350 -16.90 8.98 12.94
CA ASN A 350 -18.12 8.21 12.76
C ASN A 350 -18.18 7.70 11.32
N ALA A 351 -18.71 6.48 11.14
CA ALA A 351 -18.89 5.89 9.82
C ALA A 351 -19.63 6.87 8.88
N CYS A 352 -19.05 7.07 7.69
CA CYS A 352 -19.57 7.94 6.65
C CYS A 352 -19.61 7.19 5.31
N PRO A 353 -20.48 6.16 5.17
CA PRO A 353 -20.59 5.42 3.93
C PRO A 353 -21.12 6.34 2.83
N VAL A 354 -20.29 6.62 1.82
CA VAL A 354 -20.59 7.43 0.62
C VAL A 354 -20.71 6.58 -0.64
N PHE A 355 -20.64 5.26 -0.50
CA PHE A 355 -20.68 4.28 -1.59
C PHE A 355 -21.91 3.38 -1.42
N ALA A 356 -22.73 3.26 -2.45
CA ALA A 356 -23.88 2.37 -2.42
C ALA A 356 -23.58 1.07 -3.18
N LYS A 357 -23.78 -0.06 -2.48
CA LYS A 357 -23.60 -1.40 -3.03
C LYS A 357 -24.94 -2.13 -3.06
N TYR A 358 -25.36 -2.60 -4.23
CA TYR A 358 -26.57 -3.38 -4.43
C TYR A 358 -26.16 -4.81 -4.81
N PRO A 359 -26.18 -5.77 -3.87
CA PRO A 359 -25.79 -7.15 -4.16
C PRO A 359 -26.62 -7.73 -5.30
N LEU A 360 -25.94 -8.39 -6.23
CA LEU A 360 -26.60 -9.08 -7.33
C LEU A 360 -27.22 -10.41 -6.85
N VAL A 361 -26.49 -11.14 -6.00
CA VAL A 361 -26.91 -12.38 -5.35
C VAL A 361 -26.48 -12.39 -3.89
N LYS A 362 -27.25 -13.03 -3.01
CA LYS A 362 -26.90 -13.16 -1.59
C LYS A 362 -25.94 -14.31 -1.32
N ASP A 363 -26.10 -15.38 -2.09
CA ASP A 363 -25.34 -16.62 -2.04
C ASP A 363 -24.90 -16.96 -3.47
N THR A 364 -23.93 -17.86 -3.63
CA THR A 364 -23.51 -18.33 -4.96
C THR A 364 -24.69 -18.89 -5.75
N VAL A 365 -24.91 -18.38 -6.97
CA VAL A 365 -25.97 -18.82 -7.88
C VAL A 365 -25.36 -19.51 -9.09
N SER A 366 -25.73 -20.79 -9.28
CA SER A 366 -25.35 -21.56 -10.46
C SER A 366 -26.32 -21.31 -11.61
N LEU A 367 -25.81 -20.77 -12.71
CA LEU A 367 -26.52 -20.59 -13.95
C LEU A 367 -26.27 -21.75 -14.92
N THR A 368 -27.34 -22.21 -15.56
CA THR A 368 -27.29 -23.14 -16.69
C THR A 368 -28.27 -22.69 -17.77
N VAL A 369 -27.91 -22.89 -19.05
CA VAL A 369 -28.74 -22.45 -20.18
C VAL A 369 -30.15 -23.08 -20.15
N GLU A 370 -30.28 -24.30 -19.63
CA GLU A 370 -31.53 -25.07 -19.67
C GLU A 370 -32.48 -24.86 -18.47
N LYS A 371 -32.00 -24.32 -17.34
CA LYS A 371 -32.81 -24.25 -16.10
C LYS A 371 -32.92 -22.84 -15.54
N GLN A 372 -31.86 -22.39 -14.89
CA GLN A 372 -31.76 -21.07 -14.29
C GLN A 372 -30.69 -20.33 -15.06
N ASN A 373 -31.06 -19.58 -16.08
CA ASN A 373 -30.11 -18.87 -16.92
C ASN A 373 -30.06 -17.37 -16.62
N ILE A 374 -30.80 -16.90 -15.60
CA ILE A 374 -30.99 -15.47 -15.33
C ILE A 374 -30.74 -15.15 -13.86
N VAL A 375 -30.06 -14.03 -13.61
CA VAL A 375 -30.08 -13.29 -12.36
C VAL A 375 -30.59 -11.88 -12.62
N GLU A 376 -31.41 -11.35 -11.71
CA GLU A 376 -32.00 -10.02 -11.83
C GLU A 376 -31.91 -9.30 -10.49
N THR A 377 -31.61 -8.00 -10.53
CA THR A 377 -31.59 -7.12 -9.35
C THR A 377 -32.04 -5.72 -9.74
N THR A 378 -32.39 -4.90 -8.75
CA THR A 378 -32.84 -3.52 -8.94
C THR A 378 -31.97 -2.56 -8.15
N PHE A 379 -31.74 -1.38 -8.71
CA PHE A 379 -31.01 -0.29 -8.06
C PHE A 379 -31.62 1.05 -8.41
N ALA A 380 -31.27 2.08 -7.65
CA ALA A 380 -31.78 3.43 -7.82
C ALA A 380 -30.63 4.43 -7.96
N LEU A 381 -30.82 5.43 -8.81
CA LEU A 381 -29.89 6.55 -8.99
C LEU A 381 -30.59 7.87 -8.69
N THR A 382 -29.84 8.76 -8.08
CA THR A 382 -30.17 10.16 -7.78
C THR A 382 -29.28 11.10 -8.57
N SER A 383 -29.50 12.41 -8.46
CA SER A 383 -28.64 13.42 -9.11
C SER A 383 -27.25 13.53 -8.50
N GLU A 384 -27.03 13.00 -7.29
CA GLU A 384 -25.74 13.06 -6.59
C GLU A 384 -24.88 11.81 -6.85
N ASP A 385 -25.46 10.78 -7.48
CA ASP A 385 -24.77 9.53 -7.78
C ASP A 385 -23.88 9.66 -9.03
N GLY A 386 -22.70 9.05 -8.94
CA GLY A 386 -21.77 8.93 -10.05
C GLY A 386 -22.17 7.85 -11.05
N GLN A 387 -21.20 7.38 -11.82
CA GLN A 387 -21.37 6.32 -12.81
C GLN A 387 -21.62 4.97 -12.09
N PRO A 388 -22.80 4.33 -12.27
CA PRO A 388 -23.02 2.96 -11.79
C PRO A 388 -22.14 1.96 -12.54
N ILE A 389 -21.52 1.04 -11.81
CA ILE A 389 -20.67 -0.03 -12.35
C ILE A 389 -21.22 -1.37 -11.87
N LEU A 390 -21.40 -2.33 -12.76
CA LEU A 390 -21.59 -3.73 -12.37
C LEU A 390 -20.21 -4.35 -12.16
N PHE A 391 -19.89 -4.68 -10.91
CA PHE A 391 -18.83 -5.62 -10.60
C PHE A 391 -19.41 -7.03 -10.58
N LEU A 392 -19.03 -7.86 -11.55
CA LEU A 392 -19.50 -9.23 -11.69
C LEU A 392 -18.33 -10.20 -11.49
N ARG A 393 -18.46 -11.05 -10.48
CA ARG A 393 -17.53 -12.14 -10.20
C ARG A 393 -18.20 -13.47 -10.50
N ALA A 394 -17.54 -14.28 -11.32
CA ALA A 394 -18.09 -15.56 -11.72
C ALA A 394 -17.02 -16.63 -11.92
N ASP A 395 -17.39 -17.87 -11.63
CA ASP A 395 -16.52 -19.04 -11.75
C ASP A 395 -17.10 -20.05 -12.75
N TRP A 396 -16.27 -20.64 -13.60
CA TRP A 396 -16.66 -21.73 -14.51
C TRP A 396 -15.49 -22.64 -14.86
N LEU A 397 -15.74 -23.81 -15.43
CA LEU A 397 -14.67 -24.70 -15.89
C LEU A 397 -14.00 -24.12 -17.13
N ASP A 398 -12.69 -23.91 -17.14
CA ASP A 398 -11.96 -23.27 -18.25
C ASP A 398 -12.23 -23.93 -19.62
N SER A 399 -12.47 -25.24 -19.62
CA SER A 399 -12.89 -26.00 -20.82
C SER A 399 -14.14 -25.47 -21.54
N ILE A 400 -14.93 -24.60 -20.91
CA ILE A 400 -16.16 -24.03 -21.47
C ILE A 400 -16.01 -22.56 -21.91
N SER A 401 -14.87 -21.92 -21.64
CA SER A 401 -14.61 -20.49 -21.88
C SER A 401 -14.97 -20.04 -23.30
N ASP A 402 -14.60 -20.81 -24.32
CA ASP A 402 -14.86 -20.49 -25.74
C ASP A 402 -16.34 -20.50 -26.14
N SER A 403 -17.17 -21.20 -25.37
CA SER A 403 -18.60 -21.35 -25.64
C SER A 403 -19.48 -20.48 -24.74
N LEU A 404 -18.87 -19.86 -23.73
CA LEU A 404 -19.57 -19.11 -22.70
C LEU A 404 -19.92 -17.72 -23.22
N THR A 405 -21.19 -17.33 -23.04
CA THR A 405 -21.64 -15.98 -23.36
C THR A 405 -22.65 -15.50 -22.32
N LEU A 406 -22.38 -14.35 -21.73
CA LEU A 406 -23.27 -13.63 -20.84
C LEU A 406 -23.82 -12.39 -21.54
N ARG A 407 -25.10 -12.13 -21.36
CA ARG A 407 -25.76 -10.91 -21.83
C ARG A 407 -26.21 -10.09 -20.64
N ILE A 408 -25.81 -8.82 -20.62
CA ILE A 408 -26.14 -7.87 -19.57
C ILE A 408 -27.16 -6.88 -20.13
N ARG A 409 -28.32 -6.81 -19.47
CA ARG A 409 -29.41 -5.93 -19.88
C ARG A 409 -29.78 -4.98 -18.75
N GLN A 410 -29.99 -3.71 -19.08
CA GLN A 410 -30.54 -2.72 -18.17
C GLN A 410 -31.83 -2.19 -18.76
N ASN A 411 -32.90 -2.18 -17.97
CA ASN A 411 -34.21 -1.66 -18.40
C ASN A 411 -34.74 -2.31 -19.70
N GLY A 412 -34.36 -3.56 -19.96
CA GLY A 412 -34.74 -4.32 -21.16
C GLY A 412 -33.83 -4.14 -22.37
N GLU A 413 -32.93 -3.16 -22.36
CA GLU A 413 -31.93 -2.95 -23.41
C GLU A 413 -30.66 -3.78 -23.14
N THR A 414 -30.08 -4.37 -24.18
CA THR A 414 -28.79 -5.05 -24.05
C THR A 414 -27.68 -4.01 -24.04
N LEU A 415 -26.93 -3.96 -22.94
CA LEU A 415 -25.78 -3.08 -22.80
C LEU A 415 -24.48 -3.78 -23.20
N HIS A 416 -24.28 -4.99 -22.68
CA HIS A 416 -23.04 -5.73 -22.85
C HIS A 416 -23.32 -7.18 -23.26
N GLU A 417 -22.44 -7.73 -24.08
CA GLU A 417 -22.37 -9.16 -24.38
C GLU A 417 -20.93 -9.62 -24.15
N LEU A 418 -20.73 -10.45 -23.15
CA LEU A 418 -19.41 -10.88 -22.67
C LEU A 418 -19.15 -12.31 -23.11
N LYS A 419 -17.97 -12.56 -23.69
CA LYS A 419 -17.54 -13.92 -24.04
C LYS A 419 -16.50 -14.43 -23.06
N GLY A 420 -16.56 -15.72 -22.74
CA GLY A 420 -15.66 -16.32 -21.75
C GLY A 420 -14.19 -16.36 -22.18
N ASN A 421 -13.89 -16.22 -23.47
CA ASN A 421 -12.51 -16.18 -24.00
C ASN A 421 -11.97 -14.76 -24.27
N GLU A 422 -12.75 -13.73 -23.97
CA GLU A 422 -12.28 -12.35 -24.06
C GLU A 422 -11.46 -12.03 -22.80
N HIS A 423 -10.17 -12.35 -22.83
CA HIS A 423 -9.22 -11.99 -21.75
C HIS A 423 -8.71 -10.56 -21.97
N ILE A 424 -9.37 -9.55 -21.40
CA ILE A 424 -8.91 -8.14 -21.48
C ILE A 424 -8.09 -7.81 -20.24
N ILE A 425 -6.77 -7.99 -20.34
CA ILE A 425 -5.88 -7.93 -19.18
C ILE A 425 -5.71 -6.47 -18.64
N TYR A 426 -6.11 -5.43 -19.38
CA TYR A 426 -5.79 -4.01 -19.05
C TYR A 426 -6.95 -3.04 -19.35
N GLN A 427 -7.12 -2.00 -18.53
CA GLN A 427 -8.40 -1.29 -18.26
C GLN A 427 -8.40 0.21 -18.52
N ARG A 428 -9.59 0.77 -18.83
CA ARG A 428 -10.06 2.11 -18.40
C ARG A 428 -11.42 1.97 -17.70
N ILE A 429 -11.72 2.74 -16.65
CA ILE A 429 -13.00 2.62 -15.89
C ILE A 429 -14.22 3.09 -16.68
N GLU A 430 -14.01 3.96 -17.67
CA GLU A 430 -15.01 4.37 -18.64
C GLU A 430 -15.34 3.26 -19.66
N ASP A 431 -14.53 2.19 -19.71
CA ASP A 431 -14.63 1.09 -20.68
C ASP A 431 -15.04 -0.24 -20.02
N ILE A 432 -15.39 -1.23 -20.86
CA ILE A 432 -15.64 -2.61 -20.44
C ILE A 432 -14.32 -3.25 -20.00
N CYS A 433 -14.32 -3.85 -18.81
CA CYS A 433 -13.15 -4.53 -18.27
C CYS A 433 -13.41 -6.00 -18.00
N VAL A 434 -12.50 -6.88 -18.43
CA VAL A 434 -12.63 -8.35 -18.30
C VAL A 434 -11.33 -8.98 -17.80
N GLY A 435 -11.27 -9.41 -16.55
CA GLY A 435 -10.12 -10.11 -15.98
C GLY A 435 -10.44 -11.54 -15.51
N GLY A 436 -9.39 -12.25 -15.08
CA GLY A 436 -9.54 -13.55 -14.44
C GLY A 436 -8.23 -14.34 -14.32
N TYR A 437 -8.30 -15.50 -13.68
CA TYR A 437 -7.21 -16.47 -13.60
C TYR A 437 -7.74 -17.90 -13.57
N ILE A 438 -6.83 -18.85 -13.84
CA ILE A 438 -7.12 -20.29 -13.79
C ILE A 438 -6.57 -20.89 -12.48
N ASP A 439 -7.41 -21.66 -11.79
CA ASP A 439 -7.03 -22.54 -10.69
C ASP A 439 -7.46 -23.99 -10.92
N GLY A 440 -6.47 -24.82 -11.25
CA GLY A 440 -6.72 -26.16 -11.73
C GLY A 440 -7.52 -26.10 -13.04
N GLU A 441 -8.79 -26.49 -12.97
CA GLU A 441 -9.73 -26.46 -14.10
C GLU A 441 -10.72 -25.30 -14.01
N LEU A 442 -10.70 -24.51 -12.94
CA LEU A 442 -11.66 -23.45 -12.69
C LEU A 442 -11.09 -22.11 -13.16
N TYR A 443 -11.82 -21.41 -14.03
CA TYR A 443 -11.57 -20.02 -14.36
C TYR A 443 -12.37 -19.13 -13.40
N HIS A 444 -11.67 -18.21 -12.73
CA HIS A 444 -12.24 -17.19 -11.85
C HIS A 444 -12.24 -15.86 -12.59
N ALA A 445 -13.42 -15.33 -12.89
CA ALA A 445 -13.58 -14.13 -13.69
C ALA A 445 -14.01 -12.92 -12.89
N TYR A 446 -13.60 -11.76 -13.40
CA TYR A 446 -13.91 -10.46 -12.86
C TYR A 446 -14.29 -9.53 -14.01
N TRP A 447 -15.47 -8.94 -13.93
CA TRP A 447 -15.96 -7.98 -14.90
C TRP A 447 -16.32 -6.67 -14.23
N LEU A 448 -15.90 -5.56 -14.82
CA LEU A 448 -16.39 -4.23 -14.47
C LEU A 448 -17.07 -3.65 -15.70
N LEU A 449 -18.37 -3.41 -15.59
CA LEU A 449 -19.19 -3.00 -16.72
C LEU A 449 -19.90 -1.69 -16.36
N PRO A 450 -19.62 -0.58 -17.05
CA PRO A 450 -20.38 0.65 -16.84
C PRO A 450 -21.85 0.42 -17.22
N LEU A 451 -22.76 0.90 -16.38
CA LEU A 451 -24.21 0.83 -16.60
C LEU A 451 -24.73 2.18 -17.12
N GLN A 452 -25.96 2.26 -17.65
CA GLN A 452 -26.54 3.55 -18.01
C GLN A 452 -26.78 4.40 -16.75
N ARG A 453 -26.34 5.66 -16.77
CA ARG A 453 -26.62 6.66 -15.73
C ARG A 453 -27.85 7.47 -16.10
N GLU A 454 -29.02 7.05 -15.63
CA GLU A 454 -30.25 7.85 -15.69
C GLU A 454 -30.85 7.97 -14.28
N ILE A 455 -31.48 9.09 -13.95
CA ILE A 455 -32.09 9.25 -12.62
C ILE A 455 -33.35 8.37 -12.54
N GLY A 456 -33.45 7.55 -11.49
CA GLY A 456 -34.64 6.74 -11.25
C GLY A 456 -34.33 5.30 -10.82
N GLN A 457 -35.33 4.44 -10.99
CA GLN A 457 -35.24 3.01 -10.70
C GLN A 457 -34.79 2.25 -11.94
N HIS A 458 -33.87 1.31 -11.75
CA HIS A 458 -33.31 0.47 -12.79
C HIS A 458 -33.48 -1.00 -12.47
N CYS A 459 -33.65 -1.81 -13.51
CA CYS A 459 -33.63 -3.26 -13.46
C CYS A 459 -32.44 -3.77 -14.27
N LEU A 460 -31.52 -4.48 -13.61
CA LEU A 460 -30.38 -5.13 -14.25
C LEU A 460 -30.65 -6.64 -14.33
N ARG A 461 -30.42 -7.21 -15.51
CA ARG A 461 -30.59 -8.63 -15.78
C ARG A 461 -29.33 -9.20 -16.44
N ILE A 462 -28.81 -10.29 -15.86
CA ILE A 462 -27.67 -11.05 -16.37
C ILE A 462 -28.19 -12.39 -16.88
N GLU A 463 -27.92 -12.70 -18.14
CA GLU A 463 -28.46 -13.87 -18.81
C GLU A 463 -27.34 -14.72 -19.42
N LEU A 464 -27.26 -16.00 -19.02
CA LEU A 464 -26.39 -16.99 -19.65
C LEU A 464 -27.03 -17.47 -20.94
N VAL A 465 -26.46 -17.07 -22.07
CA VAL A 465 -27.01 -17.33 -23.41
C VAL A 465 -26.23 -18.40 -24.18
N GLY A 466 -24.99 -18.71 -23.76
CA GLY A 466 -24.14 -19.78 -24.30
C GLY A 466 -23.26 -20.39 -23.19
N GLY A 467 -22.82 -21.64 -23.35
CA GLY A 467 -21.87 -22.30 -22.44
C GLY A 467 -22.38 -23.56 -21.72
N GLY A 468 -23.68 -23.86 -21.78
CA GLY A 468 -24.31 -25.17 -21.54
C GLY A 468 -24.23 -25.81 -20.15
N THR A 469 -23.04 -25.90 -19.54
CA THR A 469 -22.76 -26.89 -18.50
C THR A 469 -22.88 -26.36 -17.07
N GLN A 470 -22.37 -25.17 -16.74
CA GLN A 470 -22.66 -24.40 -15.50
C GLN A 470 -21.69 -23.20 -15.34
N LEU A 471 -22.20 -22.02 -14.96
CA LEU A 471 -21.43 -20.85 -14.50
C LEU A 471 -21.93 -20.46 -13.11
N SER A 472 -21.05 -20.12 -12.17
CA SER A 472 -21.44 -19.69 -10.83
C SER A 472 -21.23 -18.19 -10.67
N ILE A 473 -22.29 -17.42 -10.40
CA ILE A 473 -22.19 -16.02 -9.98
C ILE A 473 -21.97 -15.98 -8.47
N LEU A 474 -20.93 -15.28 -8.04
CA LEU A 474 -20.51 -15.23 -6.64
C LEU A 474 -21.15 -14.04 -5.87
N PRO A 475 -21.33 -14.14 -4.54
CA PRO A 475 -22.02 -13.14 -3.72
C PRO A 475 -21.32 -11.78 -3.63
N GLU A 476 -20.05 -11.69 -4.02
CA GLU A 476 -19.34 -10.42 -4.12
C GLU A 476 -19.79 -9.58 -5.32
N SER A 477 -20.52 -10.18 -6.27
CA SER A 477 -21.06 -9.47 -7.43
C SER A 477 -22.11 -8.45 -6.99
N ALA A 478 -21.96 -7.21 -7.44
CA ALA A 478 -22.82 -6.12 -7.06
C ALA A 478 -22.88 -5.02 -8.11
N ILE A 479 -23.93 -4.21 -8.01
CA ILE A 479 -23.96 -2.89 -8.65
C ILE A 479 -23.40 -1.90 -7.64
N GLU A 480 -22.45 -1.13 -8.12
CA GLU A 480 -21.59 -0.27 -7.34
C GLU A 480 -21.77 1.14 -7.82
N ILE A 481 -22.25 2.00 -6.92
CA ILE A 481 -22.52 3.40 -7.21
C ILE A 481 -21.53 4.21 -6.41
N TRP A 482 -20.52 4.67 -7.11
CA TRP A 482 -19.45 5.51 -6.59
C TRP A 482 -19.97 6.96 -6.56
N PRO A 483 -19.59 7.78 -5.55
CA PRO A 483 -19.83 9.21 -5.63
C PRO A 483 -19.21 9.76 -6.92
N GLU A 484 -19.79 10.84 -7.46
CA GLU A 484 -19.35 11.41 -8.75
C GLU A 484 -17.82 11.52 -8.79
N TRP A 485 -17.21 10.80 -9.73
CA TRP A 485 -15.77 10.83 -9.93
C TRP A 485 -15.47 12.27 -10.32
N GLU A 486 -14.53 12.94 -9.65
CA GLU A 486 -13.89 14.10 -10.25
C GLU A 486 -13.04 13.57 -11.41
N THR A 487 -13.68 13.20 -12.52
CA THR A 487 -13.01 13.10 -13.81
C THR A 487 -12.60 14.52 -14.15
N ILE A 488 -11.35 14.85 -13.81
CA ILE A 488 -10.72 16.05 -14.36
C ILE A 488 -10.67 15.77 -15.85
N GLU A 489 -11.56 16.42 -16.61
CA GLU A 489 -11.58 16.36 -18.06
C GLU A 489 -10.14 16.49 -18.55
N ALA A 490 -9.70 15.54 -19.38
CA ALA A 490 -8.43 15.68 -20.06
C ALA A 490 -8.42 17.07 -20.74
N PRO A 491 -7.34 17.88 -20.60
CA PRO A 491 -7.29 19.15 -21.29
C PRO A 491 -7.56 18.87 -22.78
N GLU A 492 -8.56 19.57 -23.34
CA GLU A 492 -8.85 19.50 -24.76
C GLU A 492 -7.52 19.66 -25.51
N GLU A 493 -7.19 18.69 -26.37
CA GLU A 493 -5.99 18.78 -27.22
C GLU A 493 -6.11 20.06 -28.06
N GLU A 494 -5.34 21.10 -27.71
CA GLU A 494 -5.15 22.30 -28.53
C GLU A 494 -4.22 22.04 -29.72
#